data_AF-A0A925VWG4-F1
#
_entry.id   AF-A0A925VWG4-F1
#
_cell.length_a   1.000
_cell.length_b   1.000
_cell.length_c   1.000
_cell.angle_alpha   90.00
_cell.angle_beta   90.00
_cell.angle_gamma   90.00
#
_symmetry.space_group_name_H-M   'P 1'
#
loop_
_entity.id
_entity.type
_entity.pdbx_description
1 polymer ?
#
loop_
_entity_poly.entity_id
_entity_poly.type
_entity_poly.pdbx_seq_one_letter_code
_entity_poly.pdbx_strand_id
1 'polypeptide(L)'
;MSLPASAHFKYPWRAYQQRILEELAAHLANDHLHVVAPPGSGKTVLGLEVMRRLNKPTLILAPTLAIRNQWVQRFCELFLRVTDCPAWISTDLRQPAWLTVSTYQALHAACTDEVPAVPATAQAVSREAAGTA
;
A
#
# COMPACT_ATOMS: atom_id res chain seq x y z
N MET A 1 6.68 6.34 15.43
CA MET A 1 6.41 4.94 15.79
C MET A 1 7.26 4.05 14.89
N SER A 2 7.92 3.04 15.43
CA SER A 2 8.76 2.08 14.68
C SER A 2 8.18 0.67 14.77
N LEU A 3 8.55 -0.21 13.84
CA LEU A 3 8.16 -1.62 13.96
C LEU A 3 8.69 -2.23 15.27
N PRO A 4 7.94 -3.17 15.89
CA PRO A 4 8.41 -3.85 17.07
C PRO A 4 9.65 -4.68 16.74
N ALA A 5 10.66 -4.64 17.62
CA ALA A 5 11.91 -5.38 17.42
C ALA A 5 11.70 -6.91 17.31
N SER A 6 10.59 -7.41 17.85
CA SER A 6 10.18 -8.81 17.76
C SER A 6 9.63 -9.21 16.38
N ALA A 7 9.30 -8.26 15.49
CA ALA A 7 8.82 -8.59 14.15
C ALA A 7 9.96 -9.14 13.30
N HIS A 8 10.07 -10.45 13.16
CA HIS A 8 11.10 -11.09 12.33
C HIS A 8 10.53 -12.33 11.65
N PHE A 9 10.99 -12.62 10.44
CA PHE A 9 10.53 -13.79 9.71
C PHE A 9 10.89 -15.07 10.48
N LYS A 10 9.89 -15.92 10.75
CA LYS A 10 10.03 -17.11 11.63
C LYS A 10 10.78 -18.30 11.01
N TYR A 11 11.15 -18.23 9.73
CA TYR A 11 11.81 -19.32 9.00
C TYR A 11 13.14 -18.88 8.38
N PRO A 12 14.04 -19.82 8.04
CA PRO A 12 15.26 -19.48 7.30
C PRO A 12 14.94 -18.97 5.88
N TRP A 13 15.80 -18.09 5.37
CA TRP A 13 15.73 -17.59 4.00
C TRP A 13 16.24 -18.63 3.01
N ARG A 14 15.62 -18.71 1.83
CA ARG A 14 16.18 -19.47 0.70
C ARG A 14 17.44 -18.76 0.20
N ALA A 15 18.41 -19.50 -0.33
CA ALA A 15 19.69 -18.95 -0.78
C ALA A 15 19.55 -17.73 -1.71
N TYR A 16 18.61 -17.74 -2.65
CA TYR A 16 18.38 -16.61 -3.54
C TYR A 16 17.77 -15.39 -2.83
N GLN A 17 16.89 -15.60 -1.83
CA GLN A 17 16.29 -14.52 -1.04
C GLN A 17 17.36 -13.87 -0.17
N GLN A 18 18.20 -14.70 0.44
CA GLN A 18 19.31 -14.25 1.27
C GLN A 18 20.27 -13.35 0.48
N ARG A 19 20.68 -13.73 -0.73
CA ARG A 19 21.52 -12.89 -1.59
C ARG A 19 20.90 -11.52 -1.88
N ILE A 20 19.62 -11.48 -2.28
CA ILE A 20 18.91 -10.21 -2.52
C ILE A 20 18.88 -9.34 -1.25
N LEU A 21 18.71 -9.97 -0.09
CA LEU A 21 18.68 -9.29 1.19
C LEU A 21 20.07 -8.79 1.64
N GLU A 22 21.14 -9.52 1.35
CA GLU A 22 22.53 -9.10 1.61
C GLU A 22 22.93 -7.90 0.74
N GLU A 23 22.49 -7.89 -0.51
CA GLU A 23 22.78 -6.83 -1.49
C GLU A 23 21.74 -5.68 -1.46
N LEU A 24 20.77 -5.73 -0.53
CA LEU A 24 19.63 -4.81 -0.49
C LEU A 24 20.06 -3.33 -0.41
N ALA A 25 21.10 -3.02 0.36
CA ALA A 25 21.60 -1.65 0.48
C ALA A 25 22.14 -1.11 -0.85
N ALA A 26 22.81 -1.95 -1.65
CA ALA A 26 23.28 -1.58 -2.97
C ALA A 26 22.11 -1.40 -3.95
N HIS A 27 21.09 -2.27 -3.88
CA HIS A 27 19.89 -2.14 -4.70
C HIS A 27 19.07 -0.89 -4.39
N LEU A 28 19.07 -0.44 -3.13
CA LEU A 28 18.35 0.76 -2.69
C LEU A 28 19.16 2.06 -2.83
N ALA A 29 20.32 2.03 -3.49
CA ALA A 29 21.16 3.23 -3.66
C ALA A 29 20.45 4.38 -4.39
N ASN A 30 19.42 4.08 -5.19
CA ASN A 30 18.58 5.05 -5.88
C ASN A 30 17.13 5.09 -5.34
N ASP A 31 16.88 4.60 -4.12
CA ASP A 31 15.56 4.48 -3.50
C ASP A 31 14.54 3.59 -4.24
N HIS A 32 14.97 2.80 -5.23
CA HIS A 32 14.10 1.92 -6.01
C HIS A 32 14.58 0.47 -6.01
N LEU A 33 13.65 -0.46 -5.75
CA LEU A 33 13.93 -1.90 -5.81
C LEU A 33 12.89 -2.60 -6.69
N HIS A 34 13.34 -3.23 -7.78
CA HIS A 34 12.49 -4.04 -8.66
C HIS A 34 12.90 -5.52 -8.58
N VAL A 35 11.98 -6.37 -8.11
CA VAL A 35 12.23 -7.82 -7.98
C VAL A 35 11.34 -8.61 -8.93
N VAL A 36 11.96 -9.35 -9.85
CA VAL A 36 11.28 -10.31 -10.72
C VAL A 36 11.58 -11.72 -10.21
N ALA A 37 10.54 -12.47 -9.87
CA ALA A 37 10.68 -13.87 -9.47
C ALA A 37 9.46 -14.70 -9.86
N PRO A 38 9.59 -16.02 -10.11
CA PRO A 38 8.48 -16.90 -10.45
C PRO A 38 7.37 -16.93 -9.38
N PRO A 39 6.12 -17.32 -9.71
CA PRO A 39 5.11 -17.66 -8.71
C PRO A 39 5.66 -18.67 -7.69
N GLY A 40 5.22 -18.59 -6.42
CA GLY A 40 5.70 -19.51 -5.36
C GLY A 40 7.13 -19.28 -4.86
N SER A 41 7.89 -18.35 -5.45
CA SER A 41 9.23 -17.98 -4.96
C SER A 41 9.19 -17.42 -3.53
N GLY A 42 8.18 -16.62 -3.20
CA GLY A 42 8.05 -15.99 -1.88
C GLY A 42 8.21 -14.46 -1.89
N LYS A 43 7.92 -13.81 -3.03
CA LYS A 43 7.99 -12.34 -3.19
C LYS A 43 7.25 -11.56 -2.11
N THR A 44 6.11 -12.05 -1.63
CA THR A 44 5.36 -11.44 -0.52
C THR A 44 6.20 -11.36 0.75
N VAL A 45 6.81 -12.48 1.16
CA VAL A 45 7.65 -12.55 2.36
C VAL A 45 8.92 -11.70 2.19
N LEU A 46 9.52 -11.73 1.00
CA LEU A 46 10.66 -10.88 0.67
C LEU A 46 10.31 -9.39 0.77
N GLY A 47 9.17 -8.97 0.21
CA GLY A 47 8.70 -7.57 0.29
C GLY A 47 8.42 -7.13 1.73
N LEU A 48 7.84 -8.01 2.56
CA LEU A 48 7.65 -7.74 3.99
C LEU A 48 8.98 -7.57 4.74
N GLU A 49 10.01 -8.35 4.39
CA GLU A 49 11.34 -8.17 4.99
C GLU A 49 12.02 -6.89 4.52
N VAL A 50 11.89 -6.52 3.25
CA VAL A 50 12.38 -5.23 2.74
C VAL A 50 11.71 -4.08 3.49
N MET A 51 10.38 -4.09 3.62
CA MET A 51 9.63 -3.13 4.42
C MET A 51 10.14 -3.06 5.86
N ARG A 52 10.37 -4.22 6.49
CA ARG A 52 10.88 -4.29 7.86
C ARG A 52 12.26 -3.65 7.99
N ARG A 53 13.17 -3.93 7.06
CA ARG A 53 14.53 -3.37 7.05
C ARG A 53 14.54 -1.88 6.80
N LEU A 54 13.65 -1.39 5.93
CA LEU A 54 13.45 0.04 5.69
C LEU A 54 12.90 0.74 6.94
N ASN A 55 12.02 0.07 7.71
CA ASN A 55 11.42 0.57 8.95
C ASN A 55 10.81 1.99 8.82
N LYS A 56 10.12 2.24 7.69
CA LYS A 56 9.39 3.48 7.40
C LYS A 56 7.90 3.20 7.27
N PRO A 57 7.02 4.18 7.53
CA PRO A 57 5.60 4.06 7.20
C PRO A 57 5.43 3.58 5.75
N THR A 58 4.64 2.53 5.55
CA THR A 58 4.61 1.79 4.28
C THR A 58 3.19 1.61 3.77
N LEU A 59 3.01 1.89 2.48
CA LEU A 59 1.81 1.54 1.72
C LEU A 59 2.10 0.36 0.79
N ILE A 60 1.37 -0.74 0.94
CA ILE A 60 1.38 -1.87 0.00
C ILE A 60 0.13 -1.81 -0.88
N LEU A 61 0.32 -1.87 -2.20
CA LEU A 61 -0.77 -1.92 -3.17
C LEU A 61 -0.90 -3.33 -3.77
N ALA A 62 -2.12 -3.85 -3.74
CA ALA A 62 -2.47 -5.16 -4.28
C ALA A 62 -3.52 -5.05 -5.41
N PRO A 63 -3.56 -5.99 -6.36
CA PRO A 63 -4.55 -5.97 -7.44
C PRO A 63 -5.96 -6.35 -6.96
N THR A 64 -6.09 -7.14 -5.89
CA THR A 64 -7.40 -7.62 -5.38
C THR A 64 -7.46 -7.56 -3.86
N LEU A 65 -8.68 -7.51 -3.32
CA LEU A 65 -8.93 -7.58 -1.86
C LEU A 65 -8.38 -8.87 -1.24
N ALA A 66 -8.46 -9.99 -1.97
CA ALA A 66 -7.92 -11.26 -1.51
C ALA A 66 -6.40 -11.19 -1.33
N ILE A 67 -5.67 -10.63 -2.30
CA ILE A 67 -4.21 -10.47 -2.20
C ILE A 67 -3.84 -9.46 -1.12
N ARG A 68 -4.58 -8.35 -0.99
CA ARG A 68 -4.44 -7.39 0.11
C ARG A 68 -4.55 -8.09 1.48
N ASN A 69 -5.59 -8.89 1.68
CA ASN A 69 -5.80 -9.61 2.95
C ASN A 69 -4.69 -10.62 3.20
N GLN A 70 -4.18 -11.29 2.16
CA GLN A 70 -3.04 -12.20 2.28
C GLN A 70 -1.77 -11.47 2.77
N TRP A 71 -1.48 -10.25 2.30
CA TRP A 71 -0.33 -9.48 2.80
C TRP A 71 -0.41 -9.26 4.31
N VAL A 72 -1.57 -8.80 4.80
CA VAL A 72 -1.81 -8.59 6.23
C VAL A 72 -1.68 -9.91 7.01
N GLN A 73 -2.37 -10.95 6.55
CA GLN A 73 -2.33 -12.27 7.19
C GLN A 73 -0.91 -12.82 7.26
N ARG A 74 -0.14 -12.76 6.17
CA ARG A 74 1.23 -13.27 6.12
C ARG A 74 2.16 -12.50 7.04
N PHE A 75 1.97 -11.20 7.18
CA PHE A 75 2.76 -10.42 8.11
C PHE A 75 2.44 -10.77 9.57
N CYS A 76 1.16 -10.84 9.92
CA CYS A 76 0.72 -11.28 11.26
C CYS A 76 1.22 -12.69 11.60
N GLU A 77 1.12 -13.64 10.67
CA GLU A 77 1.42 -15.06 10.90
C GLU A 77 2.92 -15.38 10.87
N LEU A 78 3.68 -14.74 9.98
CA LEU A 78 5.07 -15.11 9.70
C LEU A 78 6.10 -14.19 10.36
N PHE A 79 5.73 -12.95 10.69
CA PHE A 79 6.62 -11.96 11.29
C PHE A 79 6.23 -11.60 12.73
N LEU A 80 4.95 -11.32 12.96
CA LEU A 80 4.48 -10.88 14.28
C LEU A 80 4.10 -12.03 15.21
N ARG A 81 3.71 -13.17 14.64
CA ARG A 81 3.26 -14.38 15.36
C ARG A 81 2.05 -14.08 16.27
N VAL A 82 1.12 -13.26 15.77
CA VAL A 82 -0.11 -12.86 16.45
C VAL A 82 -1.33 -13.38 15.71
N THR A 83 -2.41 -13.64 16.45
CA THR A 83 -3.72 -14.00 15.89
C THR A 83 -4.48 -12.75 15.43
N ASP A 84 -4.49 -11.72 16.28
CA ASP A 84 -5.20 -10.47 16.01
C ASP A 84 -4.30 -9.45 15.32
N CYS A 85 -4.81 -8.83 14.27
CA CYS A 85 -4.10 -7.79 13.54
C CYS A 85 -3.94 -6.54 14.43
N PRO A 86 -2.71 -6.06 14.67
CA PRO A 86 -2.51 -4.85 15.47
C PRO A 86 -3.14 -3.61 14.83
N ALA A 87 -3.59 -2.67 15.67
CA ALA A 87 -4.23 -1.42 15.23
C ALA A 87 -3.34 -0.49 14.39
N TRP A 88 -2.02 -0.69 14.41
CA TRP A 88 -1.07 0.06 13.57
C TRP A 88 -0.96 -0.49 12.13
N ILE A 89 -1.73 -1.52 11.81
CA ILE A 89 -1.93 -2.02 10.45
C ILE A 89 -3.34 -1.65 10.00
N SER A 90 -3.45 -0.94 8.88
CA SER A 90 -4.73 -0.53 8.30
C SER A 90 -4.94 -1.15 6.91
N THR A 91 -6.21 -1.36 6.57
CA THR A 91 -6.65 -1.69 5.20
C THR A 91 -7.54 -0.62 4.58
N ASP A 92 -7.68 0.53 5.25
CA ASP A 92 -8.44 1.68 4.81
C ASP A 92 -7.50 2.85 4.51
N LEU A 93 -7.56 3.35 3.28
CA LEU A 93 -6.75 4.51 2.85
C LEU A 93 -7.22 5.82 3.47
N ARG A 94 -8.48 5.92 3.89
CA ARG A 94 -9.03 7.10 4.56
C ARG A 94 -8.62 7.14 6.04
N GLN A 95 -8.18 6.01 6.59
CA GLN A 95 -7.64 5.89 7.93
C GLN A 95 -6.29 5.17 7.88
N PRO A 96 -5.24 5.81 7.31
CA PRO A 96 -3.94 5.18 7.16
C PRO A 96 -3.29 4.95 8.52
N ALA A 97 -2.58 3.83 8.64
CA ALA A 97 -1.76 3.50 9.79
C ALA A 97 -0.29 3.33 9.37
N TRP A 98 0.57 2.94 10.31
CA TRP A 98 2.01 2.76 10.04
C TRP A 98 2.26 1.81 8.86
N LEU A 99 1.54 0.68 8.84
CA LEU A 99 1.44 -0.18 7.68
C LEU A 99 0.03 -0.05 7.11
N THR A 100 -0.09 0.39 5.87
CA THR A 100 -1.37 0.41 5.16
C THR A 100 -1.30 -0.53 3.96
N VAL A 101 -2.27 -1.43 3.82
CA VAL A 101 -2.36 -2.36 2.68
C VAL A 101 -3.67 -2.11 1.97
N SER A 102 -3.62 -1.70 0.70
CA SER A 102 -4.82 -1.35 -0.07
C SER A 102 -4.79 -1.94 -1.48
N THR A 103 -5.84 -1.68 -2.25
CA THR A 103 -5.90 -2.04 -3.68
C THR A 103 -5.69 -0.83 -4.56
N TYR A 104 -5.25 -1.05 -5.80
CA TYR A 104 -5.16 0.02 -6.79
C TYR A 104 -6.52 0.71 -7.03
N GLN A 105 -7.61 -0.07 -7.03
CA GLN A 105 -8.96 0.47 -7.18
C GLN A 105 -9.38 1.35 -6.00
N ALA A 106 -9.08 0.95 -4.77
CA ALA A 106 -9.36 1.74 -3.59
C ALA A 106 -8.53 3.04 -3.58
N LEU A 107 -7.27 2.97 -4.03
CA LEU A 107 -6.43 4.17 -4.21
C LEU A 107 -7.03 5.12 -5.25
N HIS A 108 -7.41 4.60 -6.41
CA HIS A 108 -8.05 5.38 -7.46
C HIS A 108 -9.33 6.08 -6.96
N ALA A 109 -10.20 5.34 -6.27
CA ALA A 109 -11.42 5.89 -5.69
C ALA A 109 -11.13 7.01 -4.69
N ALA A 110 -10.15 6.81 -3.78
CA ALA A 110 -9.74 7.83 -2.82
C ALA A 110 -9.20 9.10 -3.50
N CYS A 111 -8.46 8.98 -4.59
CA CYS A 111 -7.95 10.15 -5.35
C CYS A 111 -9.03 10.87 -6.15
N THR A 112 -10.10 10.18 -6.55
CA THR A 112 -11.18 10.77 -7.37
C THR A 112 -12.26 11.44 -6.52
N ASP A 113 -12.49 10.95 -5.29
CA ASP A 113 -13.39 11.58 -4.31
C ASP A 113 -12.92 12.98 -3.85
N GLU A 114 -11.65 13.35 -4.10
CA GLU A 114 -11.09 14.67 -3.74
C GLU A 114 -11.29 15.77 -4.79
N VAL A 115 -12.10 15.58 -5.84
CA VAL A 115 -12.52 16.72 -6.67
C VAL A 115 -13.72 17.39 -5.98
N PRO A 116 -13.57 18.58 -5.35
CA PRO A 116 -14.74 19.31 -4.91
C PRO A 116 -15.52 19.66 -6.18
N ALA A 117 -16.80 19.28 -6.23
CA ALA A 117 -17.70 19.78 -7.25
C ALA A 117 -17.60 21.31 -7.23
N VAL A 118 -17.02 21.90 -8.28
CA VAL A 118 -17.11 23.35 -8.50
C VAL A 118 -18.60 23.65 -8.55
N PRO A 119 -19.16 24.45 -7.62
CA PRO A 119 -20.55 24.83 -7.72
C PRO A 119 -20.69 25.63 -9.02
N ALA A 120 -21.49 25.11 -9.95
CA ALA A 120 -21.89 25.82 -11.14
C ALA A 120 -22.58 27.11 -10.68
N THR A 121 -21.82 28.19 -10.60
CA THR A 121 -22.32 29.48 -10.17
C THR A 121 -23.17 29.99 -11.32
N ALA A 122 -24.46 30.13 -11.04
CA ALA A 122 -25.43 30.72 -11.92
C ALA A 122 -24.92 32.08 -12.45
N GLN A 123 -24.87 32.21 -13.76
CA GLN A 123 -25.03 33.51 -14.41
C GLN A 123 -26.40 33.54 -15.07
N ALA A 124 -27.35 34.09 -14.31
CA ALA A 124 -28.53 34.74 -14.86
C ALA A 124 -28.23 36.23 -14.95
N VAL A 125 -28.16 36.78 -16.18
CA VAL A 125 -28.37 38.19 -16.53
C VAL A 125 -28.95 38.15 -17.97
N SER A 126 -30.27 38.13 -18.13
CA SER A 126 -31.23 39.26 -18.23
C SER A 126 -31.33 39.90 -19.64
N ARG A 127 -32.47 39.61 -20.29
CA ARG A 127 -33.31 40.41 -21.21
C ARG A 127 -32.68 41.02 -22.48
N GLU A 128 -33.33 40.76 -23.63
CA GLU A 128 -34.23 41.76 -24.25
C GLU A 128 -35.28 41.11 -25.16
N ALA A 129 -36.41 41.79 -25.32
CA ALA A 129 -37.65 41.35 -25.96
C ALA A 129 -37.85 42.04 -27.31
N ALA A 130 -38.36 41.31 -28.30
CA ALA A 130 -39.17 41.76 -29.46
C ALA A 130 -39.29 40.53 -30.38
N GLY A 131 -40.40 40.17 -31.01
CA GLY A 131 -41.68 40.79 -31.26
C GLY A 131 -42.32 39.95 -32.36
N THR A 132 -43.61 39.69 -32.23
CA THR A 132 -44.44 38.88 -33.10
C THR A 132 -44.51 39.41 -34.53
N ALA A 133 -44.42 38.54 -35.54
CA ALA A 133 -45.24 38.53 -36.77
C ALA A 133 -44.95 37.26 -37.58
#